data_AF-A0A0U3G121-F1
#
_entry.id   AF-A0A0U3G121-F1
#
_cell.length_a   1.000
_cell.length_b   1.000
_cell.length_c   1.000
_cell.angle_alpha   90.00
_cell.angle_beta   90.00
_cell.angle_gamma   90.00
#
_symmetry.space_group_name_H-M   'P 1'
#
loop_
_entity.id
_entity.type
_entity.pdbx_description
1 polymer ?
#
loop_
_entity_poly.entity_id
_entity_poly.type
_entity_poly.pdbx_seq_one_letter_code
_entity_poly.pdbx_strand_id
1 'polypeptide(L)'
;MSLYLIELAPAAAGKDAVRPLLDAVSTAVAGTGAELIESQVTADLGRVFVIVEAGSPEGLAETVREALGGSVTEVTGPDEVRLVGAELEDLKQLKGQTDFLVEWDIPAEITMEQYLARKKANSPKYAEVPEVSFLRTYVREDTAKCLCFYNAPDEDAVERARAAVGTPFDRMFKLSV
;
A
#
# COMPACT_ATOMS: atom_id res chain seq x y z
N MET A 1 -4.96 -14.42 -11.01
CA MET A 1 -3.83 -13.47 -10.94
C MET A 1 -3.67 -13.11 -9.47
N SER A 2 -2.47 -12.72 -9.06
CA SER A 2 -2.18 -12.31 -7.68
C SER A 2 -1.84 -10.82 -7.65
N LEU A 3 -1.97 -10.22 -6.47
CA LEU A 3 -1.56 -8.83 -6.24
C LEU A 3 -0.14 -8.79 -5.71
N TYR A 4 0.63 -7.82 -6.17
CA TYR A 4 2.02 -7.62 -5.77
C TYR A 4 2.25 -6.17 -5.37
N LEU A 5 2.91 -5.98 -4.24
CA LEU A 5 3.39 -4.69 -3.76
C LEU A 5 4.81 -4.45 -4.29
N ILE A 6 5.02 -3.28 -4.88
CA ILE A 6 6.33 -2.73 -5.19
C ILE A 6 6.45 -1.38 -4.47
N GLU A 7 7.53 -1.22 -3.70
CA GLU A 7 7.85 0.03 -2.99
C GLU A 7 9.01 0.72 -3.69
N LEU A 8 8.88 2.04 -3.92
CA LEU A 8 9.87 2.85 -4.62
C LEU A 8 10.32 4.01 -3.74
N ALA A 9 11.61 4.33 -3.79
CA ALA A 9 12.14 5.59 -3.28
C ALA A 9 12.53 6.49 -4.48
N PRO A 10 11.81 7.58 -4.76
CA PRO A 10 12.21 8.53 -5.79
C PRO A 10 13.60 9.13 -5.49
N ALA A 11 14.42 9.32 -6.52
CA ALA A 11 15.74 9.95 -6.37
C ALA A 11 15.66 11.45 -6.08
N ALA A 12 14.54 12.09 -6.43
CA ALA A 12 14.24 13.47 -6.12
C ALA A 12 12.80 13.60 -5.59
N ALA A 13 12.65 14.18 -4.40
CA ALA A 13 11.35 14.50 -3.82
C ALA A 13 10.79 15.78 -4.47
N GLY A 14 9.96 15.61 -5.50
CA GLY A 14 9.34 16.73 -6.21
C GLY A 14 8.18 16.28 -7.09
N LYS A 15 7.11 17.08 -7.15
CA LYS A 15 5.89 16.73 -7.91
C LYS A 15 6.19 16.50 -9.41
N ASP A 16 7.12 17.27 -9.95
CA ASP A 16 7.57 17.15 -11.34
C ASP A 16 8.36 15.85 -11.60
N ALA A 17 8.85 15.18 -10.55
CA ALA A 17 9.55 13.89 -10.65
C ALA A 17 8.60 12.70 -10.44
N VAL A 18 7.61 12.82 -9.53
CA VAL A 18 6.72 11.71 -9.17
C VAL A 18 5.73 11.34 -10.27
N ARG A 19 5.13 12.32 -10.94
CA ARG A 19 4.12 12.02 -11.97
C ARG A 19 4.71 11.25 -13.17
N PRO A 20 5.84 11.69 -13.77
CA PRO A 20 6.49 10.90 -14.82
C PRO A 20 6.94 9.52 -14.34
N LEU A 21 7.33 9.39 -13.06
CA LEU A 21 7.67 8.11 -12.44
C LEU A 21 6.47 7.16 -12.43
N LEU A 22 5.29 7.62 -12.02
CA LEU A 22 4.07 6.80 -12.05
C LEU A 22 3.66 6.39 -13.48
N ASP A 23 3.77 7.32 -14.44
CA ASP A 23 3.47 7.03 -15.86
C ASP A 23 4.44 5.97 -16.43
N ALA A 24 5.72 6.05 -16.07
CA ALA A 24 6.73 5.07 -16.46
C ALA A 24 6.48 3.70 -15.83
N VAL A 25 6.13 3.63 -14.54
CA VAL A 25 5.72 2.38 -13.88
C VAL A 25 4.50 1.78 -14.58
N SER A 26 3.46 2.56 -14.82
CA SER A 26 2.24 2.10 -15.47
C SER A 26 2.53 1.50 -16.85
N THR A 27 3.37 2.18 -17.65
CA THR A 27 3.78 1.71 -18.97
C THR A 27 4.60 0.42 -18.90
N ALA A 28 5.57 0.35 -17.98
CA ALA A 28 6.43 -0.81 -17.81
C ALA A 28 5.64 -2.06 -17.40
N VAL A 29 4.76 -1.92 -16.41
CA VAL A 29 3.93 -3.00 -15.89
C VAL A 29 2.91 -3.48 -16.94
N ALA A 30 2.29 -2.57 -17.68
CA ALA A 30 1.40 -2.94 -18.79
C ALA A 30 2.13 -3.74 -19.88
N GLY A 31 3.40 -3.44 -20.13
CA GLY A 31 4.26 -4.16 -21.08
C GLY A 31 4.51 -5.63 -20.73
N THR A 32 4.34 -6.03 -19.47
CA THR A 32 4.48 -7.43 -19.02
C THR A 32 3.16 -8.19 -19.01
N GLY A 33 2.05 -7.55 -19.42
CA GLY A 33 0.70 -8.10 -19.31
C GLY A 33 0.11 -8.03 -17.90
N ALA A 34 0.75 -7.28 -17.00
CA ALA A 34 0.23 -7.00 -15.67
C ALA A 34 -0.59 -5.69 -15.66
N GLU A 35 -1.45 -5.53 -14.66
CA GLU A 35 -2.33 -4.38 -14.50
C GLU A 35 -1.92 -3.56 -13.27
N LEU A 36 -1.70 -2.26 -13.44
CA LEU A 36 -1.56 -1.34 -12.31
C LEU A 36 -2.93 -1.16 -11.65
N ILE A 37 -3.07 -1.60 -10.40
CA ILE A 37 -4.30 -1.51 -9.63
C ILE A 37 -4.38 -0.18 -8.89
N GLU A 38 -3.29 0.19 -8.24
CA GLU A 38 -3.25 1.37 -7.38
C GLU A 38 -1.83 1.88 -7.21
N SER A 39 -1.67 3.19 -7.07
CA SER A 39 -0.43 3.83 -6.64
C SER A 39 -0.70 4.87 -5.56
N GLN A 40 0.13 4.92 -4.53
CA GLN A 40 0.03 5.88 -3.44
C GLN A 40 1.38 6.53 -3.21
N VAL A 41 1.39 7.87 -3.11
CA VAL A 41 2.60 8.66 -2.91
C VAL A 41 2.52 9.30 -1.53
N THR A 42 3.59 9.22 -0.76
CA THR A 42 3.67 9.93 0.52
C THR A 42 3.72 11.44 0.31
N ALA A 43 3.19 12.22 1.24
CA ALA A 43 3.07 13.67 1.08
C ALA A 43 4.42 14.40 1.00
N ASP A 44 5.48 13.80 1.54
CA ASP A 44 6.86 14.26 1.40
C ASP A 44 7.51 13.83 0.07
N LEU A 45 6.79 13.08 -0.75
CA LEU A 45 7.21 12.54 -2.06
C LEU A 45 8.42 11.60 -1.97
N GLY A 46 8.70 11.05 -0.78
CA GLY A 46 9.85 10.20 -0.51
C GLY A 46 9.60 8.72 -0.74
N ARG A 47 8.33 8.28 -0.78
CA ARG A 47 7.95 6.88 -1.04
C ARG A 47 6.77 6.81 -1.99
N VAL A 48 6.80 5.78 -2.85
CA VAL A 48 5.68 5.40 -3.70
C VAL A 48 5.38 3.93 -3.48
N PHE A 49 4.12 3.61 -3.21
CA PHE A 49 3.60 2.26 -3.09
C PHE A 49 2.81 1.94 -4.34
N VAL A 50 3.10 0.81 -4.98
CA VAL A 50 2.48 0.39 -6.23
C VAL A 50 1.90 -1.01 -6.03
N ILE A 51 0.61 -1.17 -6.34
CA ILE A 51 -0.06 -2.46 -6.34
C ILE A 51 -0.33 -2.88 -7.77
N VAL A 52 0.15 -4.07 -8.12
CA VAL A 52 0.05 -4.65 -9.47
C VAL A 52 -0.69 -5.98 -9.40
N GLU A 53 -1.64 -6.21 -10.29
CA GLU A 53 -2.22 -7.53 -10.55
C GLU A 53 -1.44 -8.21 -11.68
N ALA A 54 -0.86 -9.37 -11.41
CA ALA A 54 -0.08 -10.11 -12.41
C ALA A 54 -0.26 -11.62 -12.30
N GLY A 55 0.08 -12.34 -13.38
CA GLY A 55 0.11 -13.81 -13.39
C GLY A 55 1.31 -14.42 -12.64
N SER A 56 2.41 -13.67 -12.51
CA SER A 56 3.66 -14.09 -11.88
C SER A 56 4.43 -12.86 -11.36
N PRO A 57 5.20 -12.96 -10.26
CA PRO A 57 6.10 -11.89 -9.84
C PRO A 57 7.37 -11.78 -10.71
N GLU A 58 7.66 -12.81 -11.51
CA GLU A 58 8.92 -12.93 -12.25
C GLU A 58 9.16 -11.74 -13.17
N GLY A 59 10.30 -11.07 -13.00
CA GLY A 59 10.72 -9.94 -13.82
C GLY A 59 10.00 -8.61 -13.55
N LEU A 60 8.97 -8.53 -12.68
CA LEU A 60 8.26 -7.28 -12.41
C LEU A 60 9.16 -6.20 -11.81
N ALA A 61 9.91 -6.52 -10.75
CA ALA A 61 10.82 -5.54 -10.14
C ALA A 61 11.91 -5.09 -11.11
N GLU A 62 12.46 -6.00 -11.92
CA GLU A 62 13.49 -5.65 -12.89
C GLU A 62 12.94 -4.78 -14.00
N THR A 63 11.75 -5.09 -14.51
CA THR A 63 11.05 -4.26 -15.51
C THR A 63 10.82 -2.84 -14.97
N VAL A 64 10.34 -2.72 -13.74
CA VAL A 64 10.14 -1.41 -13.09
C VAL A 64 11.47 -0.70 -12.87
N ARG A 65 12.50 -1.40 -12.39
CA ARG A 65 13.83 -0.82 -12.13
C ARG A 65 14.50 -0.33 -13.42
N GLU A 66 14.44 -1.10 -14.50
CA GLU A 66 14.97 -0.72 -15.81
C GLU A 66 14.23 0.49 -16.39
N ALA A 67 12.90 0.52 -16.29
CA ALA A 67 12.09 1.63 -16.79
C ALA A 67 12.35 2.94 -16.03
N LEU A 68 12.59 2.86 -14.72
CA LEU A 68 12.82 4.03 -13.88
C LEU A 68 14.27 4.51 -13.90
N GLY A 69 15.23 3.61 -14.08
CA GLY A 69 16.66 3.92 -14.12
C GLY A 69 17.10 4.77 -12.94
N GLY A 70 17.78 5.89 -13.20
CA GLY A 70 18.27 6.82 -12.17
C GLY A 70 17.19 7.68 -11.50
N SER A 71 15.90 7.50 -11.83
CA SER A 71 14.80 8.27 -11.23
C SER A 71 14.40 7.75 -9.84
N VAL A 72 14.90 6.58 -9.46
CA VAL A 72 14.70 5.96 -8.14
C VAL A 72 16.04 5.59 -7.51
N THR A 73 16.11 5.66 -6.18
CA THR A 73 17.24 5.16 -5.40
C THR A 73 17.02 3.75 -4.89
N GLU A 74 15.76 3.32 -4.79
CA GLU A 74 15.38 2.01 -4.26
C GLU A 74 14.13 1.48 -4.97
N VAL A 75 14.14 0.17 -5.24
CA VAL A 75 12.98 -0.60 -5.70
C VAL A 75 12.94 -1.89 -4.86
N THR A 76 11.89 -2.06 -4.08
CA THR A 76 11.68 -3.20 -3.16
C THR A 76 10.42 -3.97 -3.56
N GLY A 77 10.45 -5.30 -3.42
CA GLY A 77 9.43 -6.21 -3.95
C GLY A 77 9.86 -6.82 -5.31
N PRO A 78 8.91 -7.40 -6.09
CA PRO A 78 7.49 -7.52 -5.78
C PRO A 78 7.24 -8.49 -4.62
N ASP A 79 6.45 -8.07 -3.65
CA ASP A 79 5.96 -8.95 -2.58
C ASP A 79 4.50 -9.31 -2.85
N GLU A 80 4.16 -10.61 -2.87
CA GLU A 80 2.77 -11.03 -3.03
C GLU A 80 1.95 -10.57 -1.83
N VAL A 81 0.80 -9.93 -2.09
CA VAL A 81 -0.08 -9.37 -1.07
C VAL A 81 -1.52 -9.83 -1.22
N ARG A 82 -2.19 -9.93 -0.08
CA ARG A 82 -3.63 -10.16 0.02
C ARG A 82 -4.35 -8.87 0.32
N LEU A 83 -5.37 -8.55 -0.48
CA LEU A 83 -6.32 -7.48 -0.20
C LEU A 83 -7.31 -7.93 0.88
N VAL A 84 -7.54 -7.11 1.90
CA VAL A 84 -8.47 -7.40 2.99
C VAL A 84 -9.28 -6.15 3.37
N GLY A 85 -10.61 -6.26 3.29
CA GLY A 85 -11.55 -5.22 3.68
C GLY A 85 -12.10 -4.37 2.53
N ALA A 86 -11.71 -4.69 1.29
CA ALA A 86 -12.27 -4.15 0.06
C ALA A 86 -12.23 -5.23 -1.02
N GLU A 87 -13.04 -5.06 -2.06
CA GLU A 87 -13.00 -5.91 -3.27
C GLU A 87 -12.17 -5.23 -4.36
N LEU A 88 -11.50 -6.04 -5.20
CA LEU A 88 -10.58 -5.52 -6.21
C LEU A 88 -11.30 -4.65 -7.25
N GLU A 89 -12.52 -5.04 -7.63
CA GLU A 89 -13.35 -4.30 -8.58
C GLU A 89 -13.71 -2.90 -8.08
N ASP A 90 -13.92 -2.75 -6.77
CA ASP A 90 -14.20 -1.44 -6.16
C ASP A 90 -12.96 -0.53 -6.23
N LEU A 91 -11.76 -1.10 -6.08
CA LEU A 91 -10.50 -0.34 -6.19
C LEU A 91 -10.24 0.16 -7.60
N LYS A 92 -10.50 -0.67 -8.62
CA LYS A 92 -10.39 -0.28 -10.03
C LYS A 92 -11.35 0.86 -10.40
N GLN A 93 -12.44 1.02 -9.66
CA GLN A 93 -13.42 2.08 -9.86
C GLN A 93 -13.21 3.28 -8.93
N LEU A 94 -12.33 3.16 -7.93
CA LEU A 94 -12.14 4.18 -6.91
C LEU A 94 -11.52 5.43 -7.54
N LYS A 95 -12.24 6.55 -7.42
CA LYS A 95 -11.72 7.91 -7.68
C LYS A 95 -11.47 8.67 -6.38
N GLY A 96 -11.59 7.99 -5.25
CA GLY A 96 -11.55 8.57 -3.91
C GLY A 96 -10.11 8.85 -3.46
N GLN A 97 -9.96 9.96 -2.74
CA GLN A 97 -8.71 10.30 -2.08
C GLN A 97 -8.51 9.37 -0.87
N THR A 98 -7.28 8.89 -0.70
CA THR A 98 -6.84 8.21 0.52
C THR A 98 -5.95 9.16 1.30
N ASP A 99 -6.24 9.41 2.58
CA ASP A 99 -5.53 10.43 3.35
C ASP A 99 -4.25 9.89 4.01
N PHE A 100 -4.29 8.67 4.53
CA PHE A 100 -3.21 8.08 5.32
C PHE A 100 -2.95 6.61 4.98
N LEU A 101 -1.67 6.23 5.06
CA LEU A 101 -1.17 4.86 5.07
C LEU A 101 -0.44 4.63 6.40
N VAL A 102 -0.69 3.49 7.04
CA VAL A 102 0.18 2.99 8.11
C VAL A 102 0.81 1.66 7.71
N GLU A 103 2.04 1.45 8.15
CA GLU A 103 2.75 0.19 8.02
C GLU A 103 2.88 -0.48 9.37
N TRP A 104 2.78 -1.80 9.36
CA TRP A 104 3.18 -2.63 10.49
C TRP A 104 4.09 -3.74 10.01
N ASP A 105 5.30 -3.79 10.56
CA ASP A 105 6.22 -4.91 10.51
C ASP A 105 5.69 -5.97 11.47
N ILE A 106 5.07 -6.99 10.88
CA ILE A 106 4.35 -8.00 11.65
C ILE A 106 5.39 -8.95 12.28
N PRO A 107 5.34 -9.19 13.60
CA PRO A 107 6.22 -10.14 14.25
C PRO A 107 6.15 -11.52 13.60
N ALA A 108 7.30 -12.16 13.40
CA ALA A 108 7.42 -13.42 12.65
C ALA A 108 6.64 -14.59 13.27
N GLU A 109 6.27 -14.51 14.55
CA GLU A 109 5.42 -15.47 15.24
C GLU A 109 3.92 -15.38 14.86
N ILE A 110 3.50 -14.29 14.22
CA ILE A 110 2.10 -14.09 13.81
C ILE A 110 1.88 -14.73 12.45
N THR A 111 1.02 -15.75 12.40
CA THR A 111 0.61 -16.37 11.14
C THR A 111 -0.46 -15.55 10.42
N MET A 112 -0.61 -15.75 9.11
CA MET A 112 -1.71 -15.15 8.33
C MET A 112 -3.09 -15.47 8.94
N GLU A 113 -3.30 -16.69 9.45
CA GLU A 113 -4.56 -17.05 10.10
C GLU A 113 -4.81 -16.21 11.36
N GLN A 114 -3.81 -16.09 12.23
CA GLN A 114 -3.89 -15.27 13.45
C GLN A 114 -4.11 -13.80 13.11
N TYR A 115 -3.42 -13.29 12.10
CA TYR A 115 -3.57 -11.93 11.59
C TYR A 115 -5.02 -11.66 11.16
N LEU A 116 -5.59 -12.52 10.32
CA LEU A 116 -6.95 -12.37 9.80
C LEU A 116 -8.01 -12.55 10.90
N ALA A 117 -7.81 -13.48 11.84
CA ALA A 117 -8.69 -13.68 12.98
C ALA A 117 -8.74 -12.44 13.88
N ARG A 118 -7.57 -11.87 14.22
CA ARG A 118 -7.47 -10.62 14.98
C ARG A 118 -8.15 -9.46 14.24
N LYS A 119 -7.89 -9.32 12.94
CA LYS A 119 -8.50 -8.26 12.14
C LYS A 119 -10.02 -8.38 12.12
N LYS A 120 -10.56 -9.57 11.88
CA LYS A 120 -12.01 -9.83 11.91
C LYS A 120 -12.63 -9.49 13.27
N ALA A 121 -11.96 -9.83 14.38
CA ALA A 121 -12.44 -9.56 15.72
C ALA A 121 -12.41 -8.07 16.09
N ASN A 122 -11.43 -7.32 15.58
CA ASN A 122 -11.20 -5.93 15.98
C ASN A 122 -11.75 -4.89 15.00
N SER A 123 -11.92 -5.19 13.72
CA SER A 123 -12.45 -4.24 12.72
C SER A 123 -13.78 -3.58 13.12
N PRO A 124 -14.74 -4.24 13.81
CA PRO A 124 -15.96 -3.57 14.27
C PRO A 124 -15.71 -2.38 15.22
N LYS A 125 -14.57 -2.35 15.91
CA LYS A 125 -14.21 -1.28 16.86
C LYS A 125 -13.86 0.04 16.17
N TYR A 126 -13.69 0.08 14.85
CA TYR A 126 -13.59 1.35 14.14
C TYR A 126 -14.85 2.22 14.32
N ALA A 127 -16.00 1.62 14.65
CA ALA A 127 -17.21 2.37 15.01
C ALA A 127 -17.05 3.28 16.25
N GLU A 128 -16.02 3.05 17.08
CA GLU A 128 -15.68 3.88 18.24
C GLU A 128 -14.94 5.17 17.85
N VAL A 129 -14.47 5.28 16.60
CA VAL A 129 -13.74 6.43 16.06
C VAL A 129 -14.40 6.89 14.76
N PRO A 130 -15.62 7.46 14.81
CA PRO A 130 -16.47 7.70 13.64
C PRO A 130 -15.91 8.72 12.64
N GLU A 131 -14.96 9.55 13.05
CA GLU A 131 -14.25 10.48 12.16
C GLU A 131 -13.21 9.78 11.25
N VAL A 132 -12.91 8.49 11.50
CA VAL A 132 -11.97 7.70 10.70
C VAL A 132 -12.70 6.64 9.88
N SER A 133 -12.39 6.58 8.59
CA SER A 133 -12.80 5.50 7.71
C SER A 133 -11.62 4.60 7.39
N PHE A 134 -11.64 3.36 7.91
CA PHE A 134 -10.75 2.30 7.41
C PHE A 134 -11.18 1.91 5.99
N LEU A 135 -10.24 1.93 5.05
CA LEU A 135 -10.54 1.64 3.63
C LEU A 135 -10.17 0.21 3.25
N ARG A 136 -8.90 -0.15 3.42
CA ARG A 136 -8.36 -1.44 2.96
C ARG A 136 -7.03 -1.77 3.62
N THR A 137 -6.63 -3.03 3.48
CA THR A 137 -5.26 -3.46 3.81
C THR A 137 -4.70 -4.35 2.71
N TYR A 138 -3.43 -4.15 2.41
CA TYR A 138 -2.59 -5.14 1.75
C TYR A 138 -1.69 -5.78 2.80
N VAL A 139 -1.81 -7.09 3.02
CA VAL A 139 -0.91 -7.84 3.88
C VAL A 139 -0.06 -8.76 3.01
N ARG A 140 1.25 -8.79 3.20
CA ARG A 140 2.12 -9.72 2.46
C ARG A 140 1.73 -11.16 2.78
N GLU A 141 1.76 -12.05 1.78
CA GLU A 141 1.45 -13.47 1.95
C GLU A 141 2.43 -14.17 2.91
N ASP A 142 3.68 -13.69 2.98
CA ASP A 142 4.66 -14.13 3.99
C ASP A 142 4.43 -13.56 5.40
N THR A 143 3.40 -12.72 5.57
CA THR A 143 3.04 -12.07 6.84
C THR A 143 4.17 -11.21 7.41
N ALA A 144 5.10 -10.69 6.61
CA ALA A 144 6.17 -9.83 7.12
C ALA A 144 5.74 -8.38 7.35
N LYS A 145 4.82 -7.86 6.53
CA LYS A 145 4.34 -6.47 6.59
C LYS A 145 2.86 -6.39 6.21
N CYS A 146 2.14 -5.41 6.74
CA CYS A 146 0.91 -4.92 6.13
C CYS A 146 0.85 -3.40 5.97
N LEU A 147 0.13 -2.95 4.94
CA LEU A 147 -0.20 -1.56 4.66
C LEU A 147 -1.70 -1.36 4.90
N CYS A 148 -2.09 -0.48 5.83
CA CYS A 148 -3.51 -0.17 6.08
C CYS A 148 -3.82 1.28 5.72
N PHE A 149 -4.93 1.50 5.02
CA PHE A 149 -5.30 2.79 4.44
C PHE A 149 -6.51 3.39 5.14
N TYR A 150 -6.48 4.70 5.37
CA TYR A 150 -7.51 5.43 6.10
C TYR A 150 -7.83 6.76 5.43
N ASN A 151 -9.09 7.18 5.57
CA ASN A 151 -9.46 8.58 5.54
C ASN A 151 -9.68 9.07 6.96
N ALA A 152 -9.07 10.20 7.28
CA ALA A 152 -9.04 10.75 8.64
C ALA A 152 -8.74 12.26 8.58
N PRO A 153 -9.19 13.05 9.57
CA PRO A 153 -8.89 14.48 9.62
C PRO A 153 -7.41 14.79 9.87
N ASP A 154 -6.73 13.95 10.64
CA ASP A 154 -5.35 14.14 11.11
C ASP A 154 -4.70 12.82 11.55
N GLU A 155 -3.40 12.87 11.85
CA GLU A 155 -2.61 11.73 12.32
C GLU A 155 -3.11 11.21 13.68
N ASP A 156 -3.46 12.10 14.60
CA ASP A 156 -4.01 11.74 15.92
C ASP A 156 -5.27 10.89 15.81
N ALA A 157 -6.14 11.15 14.82
CA ALA A 157 -7.32 10.35 14.56
C ALA A 157 -6.96 8.93 14.09
N VAL A 158 -5.95 8.78 13.23
CA VAL A 158 -5.44 7.47 12.82
C VAL A 158 -4.88 6.72 14.03
N GLU A 159 -4.12 7.39 14.91
CA GLU A 159 -3.61 6.78 16.14
C GLU A 159 -4.73 6.28 17.05
N ARG A 160 -5.79 7.08 17.25
CA ARG A 160 -6.99 6.65 18.00
C ARG A 160 -7.64 5.42 17.36
N ALA A 161 -7.77 5.39 16.03
CA ALA A 161 -8.33 4.25 15.32
C ALA A 161 -7.47 2.98 15.51
N ARG A 162 -6.13 3.10 15.46
CA ARG A 162 -5.19 2.00 15.73
C ARG A 162 -5.26 1.51 17.17
N ALA A 163 -5.40 2.43 18.13
CA ALA A 163 -5.60 2.11 19.54
C ALA A 163 -6.93 1.36 19.78
N ALA A 164 -8.04 1.80 19.16
CA ALA A 164 -9.34 1.17 19.28
C ALA A 164 -9.32 -0.30 18.79
N VAL A 165 -8.70 -0.56 17.63
CA VAL A 165 -8.52 -1.93 17.13
C VAL A 165 -7.34 -2.66 17.78
N GLY A 166 -6.68 -2.03 18.75
CA GLY A 166 -5.58 -2.56 19.53
C GLY A 166 -4.43 -3.09 18.68
N THR A 167 -4.16 -2.50 17.51
CA THR A 167 -3.16 -3.01 16.55
C THR A 167 -2.04 -1.99 16.35
N PRO A 168 -0.77 -2.35 16.65
CA PRO A 168 0.35 -1.43 16.54
C PRO A 168 0.64 -1.08 15.08
N PHE A 169 1.44 -0.05 14.87
CA PHE A 169 2.02 0.32 13.58
C PHE A 169 3.42 0.87 13.85
N ASP A 170 4.32 0.74 12.89
CA ASP A 170 5.71 1.22 12.99
C ASP A 170 5.89 2.56 12.30
N ARG A 171 5.13 2.80 11.23
CA ARG A 171 5.24 3.98 10.38
C ARG A 171 3.85 4.46 9.96
N MET A 172 3.70 5.77 9.87
CA MET A 172 2.51 6.44 9.35
C MET A 172 2.94 7.45 8.31
N PHE A 173 2.20 7.52 7.22
CA PHE A 173 2.41 8.44 6.13
C PHE A 173 1.11 9.13 5.79
N LYS A 174 1.15 10.47 5.77
CA LYS A 174 0.15 11.23 5.02
C LYS A 174 0.39 11.00 3.53
N LEU A 175 -0.68 10.84 2.77
CA LEU A 175 -0.61 10.61 1.33
C LEU A 175 -0.89 11.91 0.56
N SER A 176 -0.19 12.08 -0.56
CA SER A 176 -0.52 13.09 -1.57
C SER A 176 -0.86 12.35 -2.84
N VAL A 177 -2.01 12.72 -3.42
CA VAL A 177 -2.62 12.20 -4.66
C VAL A 177 -1.64 11.56 -5.64
#